data_AF-A0AAJ2WD25-F1
#
_entry.id   AF-A0AAJ2WD25-F1
#
_cell.length_a   1.000
_cell.length_b   1.000
_cell.length_c   1.000
_cell.angle_alpha   90.00
_cell.angle_beta   90.00
_cell.angle_gamma   90.00
#
_symmetry.space_group_name_H-M   'P 1'
#
loop_
_entity.id
_entity.type
_entity.pdbx_description
1 polymer ?
#
loop_
_entity_poly.entity_id
_entity_poly.type
_entity_poly.pdbx_seq_one_letter_code
_entity_poly.pdbx_strand_id
1 'polypeptide(L)'
;MKKSLLVLMSLVLMLSLALSVSAKGENAFENVMITADTKIYDAPGTDNPIAYMEAYGVGYSSKGDQVWFEDLDFGENGADKITINFSYGAEGSSTNLAFFIDNTDGEPAAKINIGYTGGWESTYAKEFTTDIEVPAGKHTIIVEFLDETGSFNYIRCNEAPAKAAEEPAASTNTADPMILTVVLAASSLAGAVVMGKRSK
;
A
#
# COMPACT_ATOMS: atom_id res chain seq x y z
N MET A 1 30.41 14.13 46.52
CA MET A 1 29.20 14.23 45.68
C MET A 1 29.50 13.55 44.33
N LYS A 2 29.39 12.21 44.23
CA LYS A 2 29.86 11.46 43.05
C LYS A 2 28.91 10.31 42.62
N LYS A 3 27.67 10.28 43.12
CA LYS A 3 26.72 9.16 42.84
C LYS A 3 25.45 9.58 42.10
N SER A 4 25.30 10.85 41.74
CA SER A 4 24.07 11.37 41.10
C SER A 4 24.18 11.62 39.60
N LEU A 5 25.34 11.42 38.97
CA LEU A 5 25.54 11.72 37.55
C LEU A 5 25.39 10.51 36.61
N LEU A 6 25.34 9.28 37.14
CA LEU A 6 25.27 8.06 36.33
C LEU A 6 23.83 7.61 36.00
N VAL A 7 22.82 8.14 36.70
CA VAL A 7 21.41 7.74 36.47
C VAL A 7 20.78 8.52 35.31
N LEU A 8 21.28 9.72 35.00
CA LEU A 8 20.71 10.54 33.91
C LEU A 8 21.15 10.09 32.51
N MET A 9 22.26 9.36 32.40
CA MET A 9 22.81 8.92 31.11
C MET A 9 22.28 7.55 30.67
N SER A 10 21.65 6.78 31.58
CA SER A 10 20.98 5.52 31.26
C SER A 10 19.51 5.69 30.87
N LEU A 11 18.88 6.81 31.22
CA LEU A 11 17.47 7.07 30.88
C LEU A 11 17.30 7.63 29.47
N VAL A 12 18.36 8.22 28.89
CA VAL A 12 18.36 8.72 27.51
C VAL A 12 18.69 7.61 26.50
N LEU A 13 19.23 6.47 26.94
CA LEU A 13 19.60 5.36 26.04
C LEU A 13 18.49 4.29 25.85
N MET A 14 17.40 4.35 26.61
CA MET A 14 16.26 3.44 26.46
C MET A 14 15.04 4.07 25.77
N LEU A 15 15.22 5.29 25.22
CA LEU A 15 14.22 5.93 24.37
C LEU A 15 14.79 6.22 22.98
N SER A 16 15.64 5.33 22.48
CA SER A 16 15.80 5.12 21.04
C SER A 16 15.01 3.86 20.65
N LEU A 17 13.69 3.87 20.90
CA LEU A 17 12.85 3.21 19.90
C LEU A 17 13.19 3.97 18.64
N ALA A 18 13.76 3.27 17.67
CA ALA A 18 13.89 3.79 16.33
C ALA A 18 12.50 4.29 15.94
N LEU A 19 12.29 5.61 16.00
CA LEU A 19 11.50 6.24 14.98
C LEU A 19 12.32 5.97 13.73
N SER A 20 12.04 4.82 13.11
CA SER A 20 12.05 4.74 11.67
C SER A 20 11.19 5.92 11.22
N VAL A 21 11.87 7.05 10.98
CA VAL A 21 11.44 8.06 10.04
C VAL A 21 11.34 7.29 8.72
N SER A 22 10.24 6.56 8.59
CA SER A 22 9.70 6.20 7.31
C SER A 22 9.36 7.56 6.72
N ALA A 23 10.17 8.04 5.77
CA ALA A 23 9.79 9.17 4.93
C ALA A 23 8.38 8.86 4.43
N LYS A 24 7.34 9.49 5.00
CA LYS A 24 5.96 9.00 4.88
C LYS A 24 5.63 8.90 3.39
N GLY A 25 5.55 7.68 2.89
CA GLY A 25 5.09 7.40 1.54
C GLY A 25 3.68 7.93 1.39
N GLU A 26 3.26 8.23 0.17
CA GLU A 26 1.85 8.56 -0.05
C GLU A 26 1.00 7.33 0.33
N ASN A 27 -0.13 7.56 1.01
CA ASN A 27 -0.98 6.47 1.47
C ASN A 27 -1.62 5.78 0.25
N ALA A 28 -1.32 4.50 0.02
CA ALA A 28 -1.83 3.76 -1.13
C ALA A 28 -3.36 3.59 -1.13
N PHE A 29 -4.00 3.77 0.03
CA PHE A 29 -5.44 3.58 0.23
C PHE A 29 -6.28 4.84 0.02
N GLU A 30 -5.63 5.97 -0.25
CA GLU A 30 -6.28 7.21 -0.70
C GLU A 30 -6.15 7.36 -2.22
N ASN A 31 -6.83 8.35 -2.80
CA ASN A 31 -6.63 8.67 -4.22
C ASN A 31 -5.23 9.28 -4.39
N VAL A 32 -4.31 8.48 -4.93
CA VAL A 32 -2.94 8.88 -5.26
C VAL A 32 -2.98 9.60 -6.59
N MET A 33 -2.94 10.93 -6.55
CA MET A 33 -3.12 11.77 -7.72
C MET A 33 -1.83 11.85 -8.55
N ILE A 34 -1.96 11.83 -9.87
CA ILE A 34 -0.88 12.21 -10.76
C ILE A 34 -0.68 13.72 -10.62
N THR A 35 0.57 14.13 -10.42
CA THR A 35 0.99 15.52 -10.34
C THR A 35 2.09 15.80 -11.36
N ALA A 36 2.55 17.06 -11.43
CA ALA A 36 3.67 17.43 -12.28
C ALA A 36 4.98 16.71 -11.93
N ASP A 37 5.12 16.23 -10.69
CA ASP A 37 6.30 15.53 -10.20
C ASP A 37 6.19 14.00 -10.37
N THR A 38 5.03 13.49 -10.79
CA THR A 38 4.85 12.05 -11.05
C THR A 38 5.77 11.62 -12.19
N LYS A 39 6.53 10.56 -11.95
CA LYS A 39 7.48 10.03 -12.92
C LYS A 39 6.74 9.35 -14.06
N ILE A 40 7.00 9.82 -15.26
CA ILE A 40 6.41 9.33 -16.51
C ILE A 40 7.55 8.86 -17.41
N TYR A 41 7.39 7.67 -17.99
CA TYR A 41 8.28 7.12 -18.99
C TYR A 41 7.57 7.10 -20.34
N ASP A 42 8.16 7.79 -21.31
CA ASP A 42 7.74 7.82 -22.71
C ASP A 42 8.50 6.74 -23.48
N ALA A 43 7.76 5.76 -24.02
CA ALA A 43 8.33 4.72 -24.83
C ALA A 43 8.73 5.28 -26.21
N PRO A 44 9.89 4.86 -26.75
CA PRO A 44 10.38 5.40 -28.00
C PRO A 44 9.47 5.01 -29.18
N GLY A 45 9.34 5.92 -30.16
CA GLY A 45 8.67 5.64 -31.43
C GLY A 45 7.24 6.14 -31.55
N THR A 46 6.86 7.12 -30.71
CA THR A 46 5.54 7.74 -30.69
C THR A 46 5.62 9.18 -31.22
N ASP A 47 4.59 9.63 -31.95
CA ASP A 47 4.57 11.00 -32.52
C ASP A 47 4.22 12.05 -31.45
N ASN A 48 3.48 11.66 -30.41
CA ASN A 48 3.10 12.50 -29.28
C ASN A 48 3.52 11.81 -27.98
N PRO A 49 4.44 12.41 -27.20
CA PRO A 49 4.88 11.80 -25.95
C PRO A 49 3.79 11.91 -24.88
N ILE A 50 3.71 10.90 -24.03
CA ILE A 50 2.88 10.96 -22.82
C ILE A 50 3.25 12.19 -21.98
N ALA A 51 2.23 12.90 -21.48
CA ALA A 51 2.44 14.13 -20.74
C ALA A 51 1.45 14.30 -19.59
N TYR A 52 1.93 14.94 -18.52
CA TYR A 52 1.08 15.45 -17.44
C TYR A 52 0.31 16.68 -17.90
N MET A 53 -0.98 16.73 -17.55
CA MET A 53 -1.90 17.83 -17.78
C MET A 53 -2.74 18.04 -16.52
N GLU A 54 -2.69 19.25 -15.95
CA GLU A 54 -3.36 19.58 -14.68
C GLU A 54 -4.86 19.23 -14.64
N ALA A 55 -5.54 19.30 -15.80
CA ALA A 55 -6.97 19.05 -15.89
C ALA A 55 -7.38 17.57 -15.85
N TYR A 56 -6.48 16.62 -16.18
CA TYR A 56 -6.86 15.21 -16.31
C TYR A 56 -5.76 14.18 -16.00
N GLY A 57 -4.63 14.60 -15.41
CA GLY A 57 -3.56 13.71 -14.97
C GLY A 57 -2.55 13.47 -16.07
N VAL A 58 -2.55 12.29 -16.70
CA VAL A 58 -1.75 12.02 -17.91
C VAL A 58 -2.63 11.85 -19.14
N GLY A 59 -2.07 12.15 -20.31
CA GLY A 59 -2.66 11.83 -21.61
C GLY A 59 -1.58 11.71 -22.68
N TYR A 60 -2.02 11.54 -23.93
CA TYR A 60 -1.14 11.24 -25.08
C TYR A 60 -0.33 9.95 -24.92
N SER A 61 -0.81 9.05 -24.06
CA SER A 61 -0.16 7.76 -23.83
C SER A 61 -0.13 6.90 -25.09
N SER A 62 0.83 6.01 -25.16
CA SER A 62 1.04 5.06 -26.25
C SER A 62 1.52 3.74 -25.65
N LYS A 63 1.54 2.71 -26.49
CA LYS A 63 2.02 1.40 -26.07
C LYS A 63 3.45 1.46 -25.53
N GLY A 64 3.64 0.96 -24.31
CA GLY A 64 4.91 0.92 -23.60
C GLY A 64 5.14 2.12 -22.69
N ASP A 65 4.30 3.16 -22.75
CA ASP A 65 4.41 4.28 -21.82
C ASP A 65 4.08 3.82 -20.39
N GLN A 66 4.70 4.48 -19.42
CA GLN A 66 4.55 4.10 -18.02
C GLN A 66 4.35 5.31 -17.12
N VAL A 67 3.58 5.13 -16.05
CA VAL A 67 3.43 6.08 -14.96
C VAL A 67 3.79 5.38 -13.66
N TRP A 68 4.69 5.99 -12.90
CA TRP A 68 5.29 5.40 -11.71
C TRP A 68 4.82 6.14 -10.46
N PHE A 69 4.17 5.40 -9.56
CA PHE A 69 3.77 5.84 -8.23
C PHE A 69 4.75 5.28 -7.22
N GLU A 70 5.81 6.04 -6.94
CA GLU A 70 6.95 5.60 -6.14
C GLU A 70 6.66 5.72 -4.63
N ASP A 71 7.24 4.81 -3.84
CA ASP A 71 7.20 4.81 -2.38
C ASP A 71 5.79 4.85 -1.74
N LEU A 72 4.79 4.21 -2.36
CA LEU A 72 3.45 4.11 -1.78
C LEU A 72 3.45 3.22 -0.52
N ASP A 73 2.78 3.68 0.53
CA ASP A 73 2.66 2.96 1.80
C ASP A 73 1.41 2.07 1.82
N PHE A 74 1.62 0.76 1.84
CA PHE A 74 0.59 -0.30 1.88
C PHE A 74 0.35 -0.84 3.30
N GLY A 75 0.84 -0.16 4.34
CA GLY A 75 0.63 -0.55 5.73
C GLY A 75 1.14 -1.95 6.05
N GLU A 76 0.50 -2.61 7.03
CA GLU A 76 0.91 -3.93 7.52
C GLU A 76 0.28 -5.09 6.74
N ASN A 77 -0.79 -4.83 5.99
CA ASN A 77 -1.59 -5.87 5.35
C ASN A 77 -1.36 -5.98 3.84
N GLY A 78 -0.83 -4.95 3.19
CA GLY A 78 -0.73 -4.93 1.73
C GLY A 78 -2.05 -4.51 1.07
N ALA A 79 -2.19 -4.76 -0.23
CA ALA A 79 -3.42 -4.52 -0.99
C ALA A 79 -3.87 -5.77 -1.76
N ASP A 80 -5.19 -5.92 -1.88
CA ASP A 80 -5.83 -7.00 -2.67
C ASP A 80 -6.54 -6.50 -3.93
N LYS A 81 -6.70 -5.17 -4.07
CA LYS A 81 -7.34 -4.52 -5.23
C LYS A 81 -6.67 -3.20 -5.56
N ILE A 82 -6.70 -2.86 -6.84
CA ILE A 82 -6.32 -1.55 -7.36
C ILE A 82 -7.44 -0.98 -8.23
N THR A 83 -7.69 0.31 -8.05
CA THR A 83 -8.65 1.11 -8.80
C THR A 83 -7.89 2.18 -9.57
N ILE A 84 -8.26 2.38 -10.83
CA ILE A 84 -7.77 3.47 -11.69
C ILE A 84 -8.95 4.30 -12.17
N ASN A 85 -8.82 5.64 -12.16
CA ASN A 85 -9.82 6.52 -12.75
C ASN A 85 -9.40 6.92 -14.18
N PHE A 86 -10.01 6.26 -15.16
CA PHE A 86 -9.52 6.24 -16.53
C PHE A 86 -10.58 6.75 -17.53
N SER A 87 -10.10 7.42 -18.57
CA SER A 87 -10.88 7.93 -19.71
C SER A 87 -10.36 7.34 -21.03
N TYR A 88 -11.30 6.87 -21.85
CA TYR A 88 -11.02 6.29 -23.16
C TYR A 88 -12.06 6.76 -24.18
N GLY A 89 -11.58 7.37 -25.26
CA GLY A 89 -12.42 8.05 -26.24
C GLY A 89 -12.66 7.29 -27.55
N ALA A 90 -12.04 6.14 -27.77
CA ALA A 90 -12.25 5.38 -29.01
C ALA A 90 -13.51 4.50 -28.92
N GLU A 91 -14.60 4.97 -29.52
CA GLU A 91 -15.86 4.23 -29.59
C GLU A 91 -15.71 2.90 -30.34
N GLY A 92 -16.30 1.82 -29.82
CA GLY A 92 -16.24 0.49 -30.42
C GLY A 92 -14.91 -0.26 -30.23
N SER A 93 -13.98 0.29 -29.45
CA SER A 93 -12.70 -0.33 -29.11
C SER A 93 -12.50 -0.44 -27.59
N SER A 94 -11.37 -1.04 -27.20
CA SER A 94 -10.89 -1.11 -25.82
C SER A 94 -9.37 -0.96 -25.78
N THR A 95 -8.84 -0.54 -24.64
CA THR A 95 -7.41 -0.52 -24.33
C THR A 95 -7.09 -1.46 -23.17
N ASN A 96 -5.84 -1.92 -23.08
CA ASN A 96 -5.36 -2.73 -21.97
C ASN A 96 -4.25 -2.01 -21.21
N LEU A 97 -4.27 -2.13 -19.88
CA LEU A 97 -3.22 -1.66 -18.99
C LEU A 97 -2.67 -2.83 -18.19
N ALA A 98 -1.39 -2.75 -17.84
CA ALA A 98 -0.74 -3.62 -16.87
C ALA A 98 -0.35 -2.83 -15.62
N PHE A 99 -0.42 -3.50 -14.47
CA PHE A 99 0.10 -3.01 -13.21
C PHE A 99 1.27 -3.88 -12.79
N PHE A 100 2.42 -3.26 -12.54
CA PHE A 100 3.60 -3.91 -11.98
C PHE A 100 3.93 -3.36 -10.60
N ILE A 101 4.72 -4.13 -9.85
CA ILE A 101 5.16 -3.80 -8.49
C ILE A 101 6.70 -3.75 -8.50
N ASP A 102 7.25 -2.62 -8.06
CA ASP A 102 8.68 -2.29 -7.93
C ASP A 102 9.52 -2.26 -9.21
N ASN A 103 9.23 -3.09 -10.21
CA ASN A 103 9.90 -3.13 -11.51
C ASN A 103 8.96 -3.75 -12.57
N THR A 104 9.32 -3.60 -13.84
CA THR A 104 8.57 -4.13 -14.99
C THR A 104 9.15 -5.44 -15.54
N ASP A 105 10.03 -6.10 -14.80
CA ASP A 105 10.66 -7.35 -15.24
C ASP A 105 9.71 -8.52 -14.97
N GLY A 106 9.26 -9.20 -16.02
CA GLY A 106 8.43 -10.41 -15.90
C GLY A 106 6.94 -10.18 -16.14
N GLU A 107 6.09 -10.96 -15.46
CA GLU A 107 4.64 -10.87 -15.61
C GLU A 107 4.07 -9.74 -14.73
N PRO A 108 3.09 -8.96 -15.22
CA PRO A 108 2.45 -7.94 -14.41
C PRO A 108 1.58 -8.55 -13.31
N ALA A 109 1.52 -7.86 -12.18
CA ALA A 109 0.71 -8.25 -11.02
C ALA A 109 -0.79 -8.20 -11.30
N ALA A 110 -1.23 -7.31 -12.20
CA ALA A 110 -2.60 -7.27 -12.69
C ALA A 110 -2.69 -6.73 -14.11
N LYS A 111 -3.79 -7.03 -14.80
CA LYS A 111 -4.15 -6.45 -16.10
C LYS A 111 -5.60 -6.05 -16.09
N ILE A 112 -5.93 -4.97 -16.79
CA ILE A 112 -7.32 -4.53 -16.94
C ILE A 112 -7.60 -4.13 -18.38
N ASN A 113 -8.77 -4.52 -18.87
CA ASN A 113 -9.31 -4.09 -20.16
C ASN A 113 -10.36 -3.01 -19.94
N ILE A 114 -10.22 -1.88 -20.62
CA ILE A 114 -11.08 -0.71 -20.46
C ILE A 114 -11.69 -0.37 -21.82
N GLY A 115 -13.02 -0.41 -21.89
CA GLY A 115 -13.78 0.01 -23.06
C GLY A 115 -14.08 1.52 -23.07
N TYR A 116 -14.80 1.96 -24.10
CA TYR A 116 -15.22 3.35 -24.29
C TYR A 116 -15.88 3.96 -23.03
N THR A 117 -15.35 5.10 -22.57
CA THR A 117 -15.87 5.81 -21.39
C THR A 117 -16.71 7.03 -21.74
N GLY A 118 -16.57 7.57 -22.95
CA GLY A 118 -17.28 8.76 -23.44
C GLY A 118 -16.37 9.79 -24.10
N GLY A 119 -15.06 9.72 -23.86
CA GLY A 119 -14.08 10.68 -24.38
C GLY A 119 -12.73 10.60 -23.65
N TRP A 120 -11.79 11.42 -24.09
CA TRP A 120 -10.41 11.46 -23.55
C TRP A 120 -10.24 12.39 -22.34
N GLU A 121 -11.23 13.22 -22.04
CA GLU A 121 -11.16 14.20 -20.94
C GLU A 121 -11.56 13.59 -19.60
N SER A 122 -11.11 14.19 -18.49
CA SER A 122 -11.42 13.73 -17.12
C SER A 122 -12.90 13.72 -16.79
N THR A 123 -13.73 14.54 -17.45
CA THR A 123 -15.19 14.51 -17.28
C THR A 123 -15.82 13.17 -17.67
N TYR A 124 -15.16 12.39 -18.53
CA TYR A 124 -15.60 11.06 -18.95
C TYR A 124 -14.94 9.92 -18.15
N ALA A 125 -14.12 10.25 -17.15
CA ALA A 125 -13.33 9.25 -16.44
C ALA A 125 -14.22 8.41 -15.53
N LYS A 126 -13.95 7.11 -15.50
CA LYS A 126 -14.65 6.13 -14.66
C LYS A 126 -13.65 5.35 -13.84
N GLU A 127 -14.07 4.92 -12.65
CA GLU A 127 -13.27 4.01 -11.83
C GLU A 127 -13.39 2.58 -12.38
N PHE A 128 -12.25 1.94 -12.58
CA PHE A 128 -12.15 0.52 -12.92
C PHE A 128 -11.28 -0.17 -11.87
N THR A 129 -11.77 -1.27 -11.31
CA THR A 129 -11.10 -2.01 -10.23
C THR A 129 -10.75 -3.42 -10.71
N THR A 130 -9.55 -3.88 -10.38
CA THR A 130 -9.11 -5.26 -10.57
C THR A 130 -8.44 -5.77 -9.31
N ASP A 131 -8.43 -7.10 -9.14
CA ASP A 131 -7.65 -7.74 -8.10
C ASP A 131 -6.15 -7.60 -8.41
N ILE A 132 -5.34 -7.40 -7.37
CA ILE A 132 -3.87 -7.32 -7.40
C ILE A 132 -3.35 -7.80 -6.04
N GLU A 133 -2.19 -8.44 -5.97
CA GLU A 133 -1.55 -8.75 -4.69
C GLU A 133 -0.33 -7.83 -4.51
N VAL A 134 -0.47 -6.83 -3.64
CA VAL A 134 0.66 -5.96 -3.26
C VAL A 134 1.09 -6.32 -1.84
N PRO A 135 2.38 -6.62 -1.60
CA PRO A 135 2.87 -6.89 -0.25
C PRO A 135 2.74 -5.67 0.67
N ALA A 136 2.76 -5.94 1.98
CA ALA A 136 2.82 -4.91 3.01
C ALA A 136 4.13 -4.12 2.96
N GLY A 137 4.11 -2.88 3.44
CA GLY A 137 5.26 -1.97 3.43
C GLY A 137 5.23 -0.99 2.25
N LYS A 138 6.40 -0.52 1.83
CA LYS A 138 6.52 0.44 0.74
C LYS A 138 6.86 -0.21 -0.57
N HIS A 139 6.09 0.13 -1.59
CA HIS A 139 6.29 -0.39 -2.94
C HIS A 139 6.02 0.69 -3.98
N THR A 140 6.58 0.49 -5.18
CA THR A 140 6.23 1.30 -6.35
C THR A 140 5.15 0.58 -7.15
N ILE A 141 4.10 1.29 -7.56
CA ILE A 141 3.15 0.79 -8.56
C ILE A 141 3.47 1.44 -9.90
N ILE A 142 3.61 0.60 -10.93
CA ILE A 142 3.90 1.04 -12.30
C ILE A 142 2.69 0.68 -13.16
N VAL A 143 2.07 1.68 -13.77
CA VAL A 143 0.99 1.50 -14.74
C VAL A 143 1.62 1.56 -16.14
N GLU A 144 1.53 0.48 -16.90
CA GLU A 144 2.01 0.40 -18.29
C GLU A 144 0.83 0.32 -19.27
N PHE A 145 0.88 1.13 -20.32
CA PHE A 145 -0.09 1.09 -21.42
C PHE A 145 0.29 -0.03 -22.40
N LEU A 146 -0.59 -1.02 -22.60
CA LEU A 146 -0.30 -2.17 -23.46
C LEU A 146 -0.74 -2.00 -24.92
N ASP A 147 -1.70 -1.10 -25.16
CA ASP A 147 -2.35 -0.84 -26.45
C ASP A 147 -2.50 0.66 -26.72
N GLU A 148 -3.26 1.00 -27.77
CA GLU A 148 -3.63 2.38 -28.09
C GLU A 148 -4.41 3.06 -26.96
N THR A 149 -4.31 4.38 -26.96
CA THR A 149 -4.09 5.32 -25.85
C THR A 149 -5.20 5.46 -24.80
N GLY A 150 -4.98 6.27 -23.77
CA GLY A 150 -6.02 6.78 -22.87
C GLY A 150 -5.47 7.79 -21.86
N SER A 151 -6.32 8.27 -20.96
CA SER A 151 -5.93 9.24 -19.93
C SER A 151 -6.41 8.81 -18.55
N PHE A 152 -5.68 9.18 -17.51
CA PHE A 152 -6.08 8.91 -16.13
C PHE A 152 -5.42 9.89 -15.16
N ASN A 153 -6.02 10.04 -13.98
CA ASN A 153 -5.63 11.06 -13.00
C ASN A 153 -5.21 10.51 -11.63
N TYR A 154 -5.65 9.32 -11.24
CA TYR A 154 -5.25 8.70 -9.99
C TYR A 154 -5.35 7.17 -10.03
N ILE A 155 -4.62 6.56 -9.11
CA ILE A 155 -4.85 5.19 -8.66
C ILE A 155 -5.25 5.19 -7.17
N ARG A 156 -5.91 4.14 -6.72
CA ARG A 156 -6.19 3.87 -5.31
C ARG A 156 -6.20 2.37 -5.09
N CYS A 157 -5.47 1.90 -4.09
CA CYS A 157 -5.51 0.50 -3.67
C CYS A 157 -6.52 0.31 -2.54
N ASN A 158 -7.00 -0.92 -2.37
CA ASN A 158 -7.75 -1.29 -1.17
C ASN A 158 -6.87 -2.17 -0.29
N GLU A 159 -6.87 -1.88 1.01
CA GLU A 159 -6.14 -2.67 1.98
C GLU A 159 -6.65 -4.10 1.98
N ALA A 160 -5.73 -5.06 1.90
CA ALA A 160 -6.05 -6.47 2.00
C ALA A 160 -6.62 -6.78 3.40
N PRO A 161 -7.52 -7.76 3.53
CA PRO A 161 -7.96 -8.20 4.84
C PRO A 161 -6.75 -8.63 5.69
N ALA A 162 -6.76 -8.26 6.97
CA ALA A 162 -5.68 -8.60 7.88
C ALA A 162 -5.39 -10.10 7.82
N LYS A 163 -4.14 -10.46 7.55
CA LYS A 163 -3.71 -11.87 7.63
C LYS A 163 -4.00 -12.34 9.05
N ALA A 164 -4.78 -13.42 9.17
CA ALA A 164 -5.03 -14.02 10.46
C ALA A 164 -3.68 -14.29 11.12
N ALA A 165 -3.48 -13.81 12.35
CA ALA A 165 -2.27 -14.10 13.09
C ALA A 165 -2.07 -15.62 13.06
N GLU A 166 -0.97 -16.08 12.47
CA GLU A 166 -0.58 -17.48 12.61
C GLU A 166 -0.46 -17.72 14.11
N GLU A 167 -1.43 -18.43 14.68
CA GLU A 167 -1.33 -18.92 16.05
C GLU A 167 0.02 -19.62 16.13
N PRO A 168 0.92 -19.23 17.05
CA PRO A 168 2.21 -19.87 17.15
C PRO A 168 1.95 -21.36 17.30
N ALA A 169 2.41 -22.13 16.30
CA ALA A 169 2.19 -23.57 16.25
C ALA A 169 2.48 -24.12 17.64
N ALA A 170 1.44 -24.67 18.28
CA ALA A 170 1.56 -25.20 19.62
C ALA A 170 2.67 -26.25 19.59
N SER A 171 3.83 -25.87 20.13
CA SER A 171 4.94 -26.79 20.31
C SER A 171 4.39 -27.97 21.11
N THR A 172 4.27 -29.13 20.47
CA THR A 172 4.02 -30.39 21.17
C THR A 172 5.30 -30.76 21.91
N ASN A 173 5.57 -30.06 23.00
CA ASN A 173 6.52 -30.51 24.01
C ASN A 173 5.95 -31.80 24.59
N THR A 174 6.48 -32.94 24.10
CA THR A 174 6.34 -34.22 24.79
C THR A 174 6.94 -34.02 26.17
N ALA A 175 6.09 -34.17 27.19
CA ALA A 175 6.42 -33.88 28.58
C ALA A 175 7.68 -34.63 29.03
N ASP A 176 8.66 -33.87 29.51
CA ASP A 176 9.65 -34.31 30.48
C ASP A 176 9.46 -33.40 31.73
N PRO A 177 9.12 -33.94 32.91
CA PRO A 177 8.60 -33.12 33.99
C PRO A 177 9.73 -32.58 34.86
N MET A 178 10.42 -31.51 34.45
CA MET A 178 11.15 -30.61 35.38
C MET A 178 11.55 -29.34 34.63
N ILE A 179 10.90 -28.21 34.93
CA ILE A 179 11.47 -26.88 35.23
C ILE A 179 10.28 -25.91 35.32
N LEU A 180 9.97 -25.52 36.54
CA LEU A 180 9.07 -24.42 36.88
C LEU A 180 9.79 -23.11 36.56
N THR A 181 9.29 -22.32 35.61
CA THR A 181 9.65 -20.89 35.53
C THR A 181 8.39 -20.08 35.35
N VAL A 182 8.02 -19.40 36.43
CA VAL A 182 6.99 -18.36 36.47
C VAL A 182 7.48 -17.17 35.66
N VAL A 183 6.75 -16.78 34.62
CA VAL A 183 6.85 -15.44 34.04
C VAL A 183 5.55 -14.70 34.37
N LEU A 184 5.64 -13.84 35.39
CA LEU A 184 4.65 -12.83 35.70
C LEU A 184 4.64 -11.77 34.59
N ALA A 185 3.53 -11.65 33.88
CA ALA A 185 3.20 -10.44 33.14
C ALA A 185 1.99 -9.80 33.81
N ALA A 186 2.26 -8.75 34.59
CA ALA A 186 1.25 -7.89 35.16
C ALA A 186 0.68 -6.98 34.06
N SER A 187 -0.65 -6.88 33.98
CA SER A 187 -1.43 -5.64 34.13
C SER A 187 -2.72 -5.69 33.31
N SER A 188 -3.86 -5.57 33.99
CA SER A 188 -4.85 -4.55 33.67
C SER A 188 -6.02 -4.60 34.66
N LEU A 189 -6.16 -3.49 35.39
CA LEU A 189 -7.42 -2.81 35.73
C LEU A 189 -8.44 -3.53 36.62
N ALA A 190 -8.37 -3.15 37.91
CA ALA A 190 -9.49 -2.67 38.73
C ALA A 190 -10.92 -3.05 38.30
N GLY A 191 -11.45 -4.11 38.90
CA GLY A 191 -12.88 -4.33 39.07
C GLY A 191 -13.16 -4.54 40.55
N ALA A 192 -13.68 -3.52 41.23
CA ALA A 192 -14.03 -3.60 42.63
C ALA A 192 -15.08 -4.70 42.89
N VAL A 193 -14.84 -5.44 43.97
CA VAL A 193 -15.59 -6.58 44.49
C VAL A 193 -17.09 -6.30 44.61
N VAL A 194 -17.90 -7.15 43.95
CA VAL A 194 -19.33 -7.31 44.22
C VAL A 194 -19.54 -8.39 45.27
N MET A 195 -20.33 -8.02 46.29
CA MET A 195 -21.17 -8.84 47.18
C MET A 195 -20.65 -10.21 47.69
N GLY A 196 -20.45 -10.24 49.02
CA GLY A 196 -21.48 -10.82 49.87
C GLY A 196 -21.21 -12.21 50.48
N LYS A 197 -21.61 -12.29 51.76
CA LYS A 197 -22.18 -13.44 52.48
C LYS A 197 -21.27 -14.27 53.42
N ARG A 198 -21.41 -13.90 54.70
CA ARG A 198 -21.81 -14.71 55.88
C ARG A 198 -20.85 -15.73 56.53
N SER A 199 -20.95 -15.66 57.87
CA SER A 199 -20.76 -16.67 58.94
C SER A 199 -19.31 -17.02 59.29
N LYS A 200 -18.91 -17.09 60.56
CA LYS A 200 -19.65 -17.27 61.83
C LYS A 200 -19.29 -16.20 62.85
#